data_AF-A0AAU1BEJ8-F1
#
_entry.id   AF-A0AAU1BEJ8-F1
#
_cell.length_a   1.000
_cell.length_b   1.000
_cell.length_c   1.000
_cell.angle_alpha   90.00
_cell.angle_beta   90.00
_cell.angle_gamma   90.00
#
_symmetry.space_group_name_H-M   'P 1'
#
loop_
_entity.id
_entity.type
_entity.pdbx_description
1 polymer ?
#
loop_
_entity_poly.entity_id
_entity_poly.type
_entity_poly.pdbx_seq_one_letter_code
_entity_poly.pdbx_strand_id
1 'polypeptide(L)'
;MPRPPVIPPEEKAKLVLTVLSGGLSVSQAASSVGVSEQAVGNWKRQFISSGTQGLEGGVSQSSERERRLLAQITELKTALGEVYIQLRARRNAVDHHAVPSRTSTPYGANAGSAFRGSARSSA
;
A
#
# COMPACT_ATOMS: atom_id res chain seq x y z
N MET A 1 7.31 -38.40 -20.36
CA MET A 1 8.52 -37.84 -19.73
C MET A 1 8.41 -38.02 -18.23
N PRO A 2 9.35 -38.71 -17.56
CA PRO A 2 9.37 -38.76 -16.09
C PRO A 2 9.51 -37.34 -15.54
N ARG A 3 8.69 -37.00 -14.54
CA ARG A 3 8.71 -35.68 -13.89
C ARG A 3 10.07 -35.51 -13.20
N PRO A 4 10.80 -34.40 -13.44
CA PRO A 4 12.05 -34.14 -12.74
C PRO A 4 11.83 -34.20 -11.22
N PRO A 5 12.72 -34.85 -10.45
CA PRO A 5 12.59 -34.91 -9.01
C PRO A 5 12.59 -33.49 -8.44
N VAL A 6 11.56 -33.18 -7.65
CA VAL A 6 11.43 -31.89 -6.97
C VAL A 6 12.30 -31.95 -5.71
N ILE A 7 13.58 -31.69 -5.89
CA ILE A 7 14.53 -31.63 -4.78
C ILE A 7 14.27 -30.32 -4.03
N PRO A 8 14.02 -30.36 -2.71
CA PRO A 8 13.79 -29.17 -1.91
C PRO A 8 15.03 -28.27 -1.90
N PRO A 9 14.86 -26.95 -1.76
CA PRO A 9 15.96 -25.99 -1.85
C PRO A 9 17.03 -26.20 -0.77
N GLU A 10 16.64 -26.64 0.42
CA GLU A 10 17.57 -26.93 1.52
C GLU A 10 18.50 -28.11 1.20
N GLU A 11 17.97 -29.17 0.57
CA GLU A 11 18.79 -30.31 0.15
C GLU A 11 19.77 -29.93 -0.95
N LYS A 12 19.34 -29.09 -1.92
CA LYS A 12 20.25 -28.54 -2.93
C LYS A 12 21.37 -27.73 -2.28
N ALA A 13 21.07 -26.91 -1.29
CA ALA A 13 22.05 -26.10 -0.59
C ALA A 13 23.06 -26.98 0.18
N LYS A 14 22.59 -27.99 0.92
CA LYS A 14 23.45 -28.96 1.62
C LYS A 14 24.39 -29.66 0.65
N LEU A 15 23.87 -30.14 -0.48
CA LEU A 15 24.66 -30.82 -1.50
C LEU A 15 25.73 -29.89 -2.11
N VAL A 16 25.36 -28.66 -2.45
CA VAL A 16 26.31 -27.65 -2.98
C VAL A 16 27.41 -27.35 -1.96
N LEU A 17 27.06 -27.21 -0.67
CA LEU A 17 28.04 -27.00 0.40
C LEU A 17 29.02 -28.18 0.52
N THR A 18 28.55 -29.43 0.46
CA THR A 18 29.40 -30.63 0.48
C THR A 18 30.34 -30.70 -0.72
N VAL A 19 29.87 -30.29 -1.90
CA VAL A 19 30.72 -30.20 -3.10
C VAL A 19 31.77 -29.10 -2.97
N LEU A 20 31.41 -27.95 -2.39
CA LEU A 20 32.33 -26.84 -2.16
C LEU A 20 33.37 -27.12 -1.07
N SER A 21 33.01 -27.91 -0.06
CA SER A 21 33.95 -28.35 0.99
C SER A 21 34.88 -29.48 0.55
N GLY A 22 34.70 -30.01 -0.67
CA GLY A 22 35.49 -31.12 -1.21
C GLY A 22 35.07 -32.50 -0.69
N GLY A 23 33.94 -32.61 0.02
CA GLY A 23 33.44 -33.88 0.53
C GLY A 23 32.88 -34.82 -0.54
N LEU A 24 32.40 -34.26 -1.67
CA LEU A 24 31.93 -35.02 -2.84
C LEU A 24 32.36 -34.33 -4.13
N SER A 25 32.62 -35.11 -5.18
CA SER A 25 32.74 -34.55 -6.54
C SER A 25 31.37 -34.14 -7.09
N VAL A 26 31.37 -33.29 -8.12
CA VAL A 26 30.15 -32.89 -8.84
C VAL A 26 29.41 -34.11 -9.41
N SER A 27 30.15 -35.09 -9.93
CA SER A 27 29.61 -36.33 -10.48
C SER A 27 28.93 -37.19 -9.41
N GLN A 28 29.58 -37.40 -8.26
CA GLN A 28 29.01 -38.16 -7.14
C GLN A 28 27.74 -37.50 -6.59
N ALA A 29 27.76 -36.17 -6.45
CA ALA A 29 26.63 -35.40 -5.97
C ALA A 29 25.45 -35.40 -6.98
N ALA A 30 25.74 -35.41 -8.27
CA ALA A 30 24.72 -35.53 -9.32
C ALA A 30 24.08 -36.93 -9.30
N SER A 31 24.89 -37.99 -9.17
CA SER A 31 24.42 -39.37 -9.06
C SER A 31 23.57 -39.62 -7.81
N SER A 32 23.92 -39.03 -6.66
CA SER A 32 23.20 -39.27 -5.41
C SER A 32 21.75 -38.76 -5.43
N VAL A 33 21.45 -37.76 -6.26
CA VAL A 33 20.10 -37.16 -6.36
C VAL A 33 19.46 -37.37 -7.75
N GLY A 34 20.10 -38.14 -8.62
CA GLY A 34 19.57 -38.47 -9.95
C GLY A 34 19.44 -37.26 -10.88
N VAL A 35 20.35 -36.29 -10.79
CA VAL A 35 20.38 -35.10 -11.66
C VAL A 35 21.63 -35.07 -12.53
N SER A 36 21.69 -34.18 -13.51
CA SER A 36 22.89 -33.99 -14.32
C SER A 36 23.95 -33.19 -13.57
N GLU A 37 25.23 -33.44 -13.89
CA GLU A 37 26.35 -32.64 -13.37
C GLU A 37 26.22 -31.15 -13.69
N GLN A 38 25.66 -30.84 -14.86
CA GLN A 38 25.36 -29.47 -15.27
C GLN A 38 24.35 -28.79 -14.32
N ALA A 39 23.34 -29.51 -13.85
CA ALA A 39 22.38 -28.96 -12.88
C ALA A 39 23.08 -28.61 -11.56
N VAL A 40 23.95 -29.49 -11.06
CA VAL A 40 24.75 -29.25 -9.85
C VAL A 40 25.71 -28.06 -10.07
N GLY A 41 26.36 -27.96 -11.24
CA GLY A 41 27.19 -26.82 -11.61
C GLY A 41 26.43 -25.49 -11.66
N ASN A 42 25.18 -25.51 -12.11
CA ASN A 42 24.30 -24.33 -12.08
C ASN A 42 23.95 -23.94 -10.65
N TRP A 43 23.60 -24.90 -9.79
CA TRP A 43 23.29 -24.61 -8.38
C TRP A 43 24.49 -24.04 -7.64
N LYS A 44 25.70 -24.56 -7.88
CA LYS A 44 26.93 -24.02 -7.32
C LYS A 44 27.14 -22.55 -7.70
N ARG A 45 26.99 -22.21 -8.98
CA ARG A 45 27.12 -20.81 -9.45
C ARG A 45 26.08 -19.91 -8.80
N GLN A 46 24.83 -20.35 -8.74
CA GLN A 46 23.75 -19.58 -8.13
C GLN A 46 23.97 -19.38 -6.62
N PHE A 47 24.40 -20.42 -5.91
CA PHE A 47 24.71 -20.35 -4.48
C PHE A 47 25.81 -19.33 -4.19
N ILE A 48 26.91 -19.33 -4.96
CA ILE A 48 28.00 -18.37 -4.80
C ILE A 48 27.53 -16.95 -5.15
N SER A 49 26.82 -16.77 -6.27
CA SER A 49 26.33 -15.45 -6.69
C SER A 49 25.34 -14.85 -5.69
N SER A 50 24.41 -15.65 -5.16
CA SER A 50 23.46 -15.18 -4.15
C SER A 50 24.14 -14.98 -2.79
N GLY A 51 25.11 -15.83 -2.44
CA GLY A 51 25.90 -15.68 -1.22
C GLY A 51 26.74 -14.40 -1.22
N THR A 52 27.42 -14.10 -2.32
CA THR A 52 28.19 -12.85 -2.50
C THR A 52 27.30 -11.62 -2.41
N GLN A 53 26.16 -11.59 -3.11
CA GLN A 53 25.18 -10.51 -2.98
C GLN A 53 24.65 -10.34 -1.55
N GLY A 54 24.44 -11.44 -0.83
CA GLY A 54 24.06 -11.41 0.58
C GLY A 54 25.13 -10.78 1.47
N LEU A 55 26.39 -11.11 1.24
CA LEU A 55 27.55 -10.61 1.99
C LEU A 55 27.86 -9.13 1.69
N GLU A 56 27.58 -8.65 0.48
CA GLU A 56 27.69 -7.23 0.09
C GLU A 56 26.62 -6.34 0.77
N GLY A 57 25.75 -6.92 1.60
CA GLY A 57 24.74 -6.21 2.38
C GLY A 57 23.33 -6.29 1.80
N GLY A 58 23.11 -7.15 0.79
CA GLY A 58 21.84 -7.25 0.05
C GLY A 58 20.60 -7.44 0.93
N VAL A 59 20.68 -8.22 2.02
CA VAL A 59 19.52 -8.44 2.90
C VAL A 59 19.22 -7.22 3.76
N SER A 60 20.25 -6.63 4.40
CA SER A 60 20.07 -5.46 5.27
C SER A 60 19.66 -4.21 4.50
N GLN A 61 20.29 -3.96 3.34
CA GLN A 61 19.94 -2.86 2.45
C GLN A 61 18.56 -3.05 1.81
N SER A 62 18.17 -4.28 1.46
CA SER A 62 16.83 -4.56 0.96
C SER A 62 15.78 -4.32 2.03
N SER A 63 16.00 -4.78 3.27
CA SER A 63 15.06 -4.55 4.38
C SER A 63 14.92 -3.06 4.73
N GLU A 64 16.00 -2.29 4.71
CA GLU A 64 15.94 -0.84 4.97
C GLU A 64 15.23 -0.09 3.83
N ARG A 65 15.53 -0.46 2.58
CA ARG A 65 14.81 0.07 1.42
C ARG A 65 13.33 -0.27 1.47
N GLU A 66 12.98 -1.50 1.84
CA GLU A 66 11.60 -1.95 1.97
C GLU A 66 10.85 -1.17 3.06
N ARG A 67 11.47 -0.98 4.24
CA ARG A 67 10.90 -0.12 5.30
C ARG A 67 10.66 1.30 4.81
N ARG A 68 11.62 1.88 4.08
CA ARG A 68 11.48 3.22 3.50
C ARG A 68 10.33 3.30 2.50
N LEU A 69 10.20 2.30 1.63
CA LEU A 69 9.10 2.22 0.67
C LEU A 69 7.75 2.07 1.38
N LEU A 70 7.66 1.26 2.43
CA LEU A 70 6.44 1.14 3.22
C LEU A 70 6.06 2.46 3.91
N ALA A 71 7.04 3.17 4.47
CA ALA A 71 6.82 4.49 5.05
C ALA A 71 6.28 5.49 4.00
N GLN A 72 6.87 5.53 2.80
CA GLN A 72 6.39 6.36 1.71
C GLN A 72 4.97 5.99 1.28
N ILE A 73 4.65 4.70 1.20
CA ILE A 73 3.28 4.25 0.88
C ILE A 73 2.30 4.74 1.95
N THR A 74 2.65 4.67 3.23
CA THR A 74 1.77 5.17 4.29
C THR A 74 1.55 6.68 4.20
N GLU A 75 2.61 7.44 3.96
CA GLU A 75 2.54 8.89 3.79
C GLU A 75 1.65 9.28 2.59
N LEU A 76 1.88 8.64 1.44
CA LEU A 76 1.09 8.88 0.22
C LEU A 76 -0.38 8.51 0.41
N LYS A 77 -0.68 7.43 1.12
CA LYS A 77 -2.07 7.04 1.44
C LYS A 77 -2.76 8.08 2.31
N THR A 78 -2.06 8.63 3.31
CA THR A 78 -2.59 9.69 4.18
C THR A 78 -2.88 10.95 3.38
N ALA A 79 -1.90 11.44 2.61
CA ALA A 79 -2.06 12.64 1.78
C ALA A 79 -3.21 12.49 0.77
N LEU A 80 -3.35 11.32 0.14
CA LEU A 80 -4.46 11.04 -0.76
C LEU A 80 -5.80 11.06 -0.05
N GLY A 81 -5.88 10.51 1.16
CA GLY A 81 -7.08 10.55 2.00
C GLY A 81 -7.49 11.98 2.37
N GLU A 82 -6.53 12.81 2.77
CA GLU A 82 -6.76 14.21 3.11
C GLU A 82 -7.30 15.02 1.93
N VAL A 83 -6.65 14.90 0.77
CA VAL A 83 -7.07 15.58 -0.47
C VAL A 83 -8.47 15.12 -0.90
N TYR A 84 -8.75 13.82 -0.79
CA TYR A 84 -10.09 13.29 -1.09
C TYR A 84 -11.17 13.88 -0.18
N ILE A 85 -10.91 13.99 1.12
CA ILE A 85 -11.82 14.62 2.08
C ILE A 85 -12.03 16.10 1.75
N GLN A 86 -10.96 16.85 1.46
CA GLN A 86 -11.05 18.27 1.08
C GLN A 86 -11.89 18.46 -0.19
N LEU A 87 -11.68 17.63 -1.21
CA LEU A 87 -12.43 17.71 -2.46
C LEU A 87 -13.93 17.42 -2.22
N ARG A 88 -14.25 16.41 -1.42
CA ARG A 88 -15.62 16.06 -1.07
C ARG A 88 -16.29 17.19 -0.27
N ALA A 89 -15.61 17.74 0.72
CA ALA A 89 -16.11 18.85 1.52
C ALA A 89 -16.39 20.08 0.65
N ARG A 90 -15.47 20.43 -0.25
CA ARG A 90 -15.64 21.54 -1.20
C ARG A 90 -16.86 21.33 -2.10
N ARG A 91 -17.05 20.11 -2.60
CA ARG A 91 -18.21 19.79 -3.44
C ARG A 91 -19.52 19.94 -2.68
N ASN A 92 -19.60 19.36 -1.48
CA ASN A 92 -20.79 19.50 -0.62
C ASN A 92 -21.09 20.97 -0.28
N ALA A 93 -20.08 21.79 0.00
CA ALA A 93 -20.27 23.21 0.32
C ALA A 93 -20.87 24.01 -0.86
N VAL A 94 -20.43 23.71 -2.10
CA VAL A 94 -21.02 24.30 -3.31
C VAL A 94 -22.48 23.91 -3.45
N ASP A 95 -22.82 22.64 -3.21
CA ASP A 95 -24.21 22.15 -3.26
C ASP A 95 -25.09 22.81 -2.20
N HIS A 96 -24.58 23.04 -0.98
CA HIS A 96 -25.28 23.77 0.08
C HIS A 96 -25.49 25.25 -0.22
N HIS A 97 -24.60 25.90 -0.99
CA HIS A 97 -24.78 27.29 -1.42
C HIS A 97 -25.71 27.43 -2.64
N ALA A 98 -25.96 26.35 -3.39
CA ALA A 98 -26.91 26.33 -4.49
C ALA A 98 -28.38 26.32 -4.03
N VAL A 99 -28.65 26.00 -2.76
CA VAL A 99 -29.99 26.07 -2.17
C VAL A 99 -30.05 27.32 -1.28
N PRO A 100 -30.73 28.42 -1.68
CA PRO A 100 -30.86 29.57 -0.80
C PRO A 100 -31.62 29.13 0.45
N SER A 101 -30.97 29.23 1.62
CA SER A 101 -31.59 29.04 2.92
C SER A 101 -32.81 29.96 3.01
N ARG A 102 -34.02 29.37 3.05
CA ARG A 102 -35.25 30.07 3.44
C ARG A 102 -35.11 30.49 4.89
N THR A 103 -34.43 31.60 5.15
CA THR A 103 -34.51 32.27 6.44
C THR A 103 -35.87 32.94 6.51
N SER A 104 -36.74 32.39 7.35
CA SER A 104 -38.04 32.95 7.69
C SER A 104 -37.89 34.42 8.09
N THR A 105 -38.39 35.33 7.26
CA THR A 105 -38.62 36.72 7.66
C THR A 105 -39.80 36.74 8.65
N PRO A 106 -39.67 37.33 9.84
CA PRO A 106 -40.81 37.45 10.74
C PRO A 106 -41.83 38.41 10.12
N TYR A 107 -43.07 37.94 9.95
CA TYR A 107 -44.19 38.78 9.56
C TYR A 107 -44.49 39.76 10.72
N GLY A 108 -44.01 40.99 10.59
CA GLY A 108 -44.18 42.01 11.63
C GLY A 108 -43.59 43.35 11.22
N ALA A 109 -44.16 44.01 10.21
CA ALA A 109 -43.96 45.45 9.98
C ALA A 109 -45.10 46.05 9.15
N ASN A 110 -45.99 46.75 9.86
CA ASN A 110 -46.68 47.98 9.44
C ASN A 110 -47.29 48.07 8.03
N ALA A 111 -48.59 47.75 7.93
CA ALA A 111 -49.48 48.43 6.99
C ALA A 111 -50.48 49.27 7.80
N GLY A 112 -50.20 50.56 7.91
CA GLY A 112 -51.08 51.52 8.55
C GLY A 112 -52.26 51.94 7.66
N SER A 113 -53.20 52.61 8.33
CA SER A 113 -54.25 53.49 7.80
C SER A 113 -55.59 52.84 7.43
N ALA A 114 -56.62 53.12 8.24
CA ALA A 114 -57.73 53.96 7.79
C ALA A 114 -58.52 54.53 9.00
N PHE A 115 -58.40 55.84 9.13
CA PHE A 115 -59.23 56.83 9.80
C PHE A 115 -60.76 56.62 9.70
N ARG A 116 -61.48 56.78 10.84
CA ARG A 116 -62.79 57.48 10.99
C ARG A 116 -63.12 57.55 12.51
N GLY A 117 -62.96 58.69 13.19
CA GLY A 117 -64.02 59.68 13.47
C GLY A 117 -65.06 59.14 14.46
N SER A 118 -65.49 59.77 15.55
CA SER A 118 -65.34 61.12 16.13
C SER A 118 -65.76 61.02 17.62
N ALA A 119 -65.21 61.90 18.45
CA ALA A 119 -65.70 62.26 19.80
C ALA A 119 -67.18 62.72 19.75
N ARG A 120 -68.00 62.81 20.80
CA ARG A 120 -67.93 63.27 22.21
C ARG A 120 -69.17 62.64 22.91
N SER A 121 -69.39 62.55 24.22
CA SER A 121 -69.39 63.56 25.30
C SER A 121 -69.88 62.79 26.56
N SER A 122 -69.17 62.77 27.68
CA SER A 122 -69.25 63.68 28.85
C SER A 122 -70.17 63.19 29.98
N ALA A 123 -69.63 63.36 31.19
CA ALA A 123 -70.19 63.28 32.55
C ALA A 123 -70.34 61.88 33.15
#